data_AF-A0A4Q0T3S2-F1
#
_entry.id   AF-A0A4Q0T3S2-F1
#
_cell.length_a   1.000
_cell.length_b   1.000
_cell.length_c   1.000
_cell.angle_alpha   90.00
_cell.angle_beta   90.00
_cell.angle_gamma   90.00
#
_symmetry.space_group_name_H-M   'P 1'
#
loop_
_entity.id
_entity.type
_entity.pdbx_description
1 polymer ?
#
loop_
_entity_poly.entity_id
_entity_poly.type
_entity_poly.pdbx_seq_one_letter_code
_entity_poly.pdbx_strand_id
1 'polypeptide(L)' 'MIECSDLAGKVVRSVTLFEDGRYGPEIIIDFEDGSSFNACLGVKMTLEAKWTRDEGGQPQVLKDYTTPAIPS' A
#
# COMPACT_ATOMS: atom_id res chain seq x y z
N MET A 1 -6.59 16.09 -7.49
CA MET A 1 -5.56 15.82 -8.51
C MET A 1 -4.27 16.39 -7.97
N ILE A 2 -3.18 15.62 -7.99
CA ILE A 2 -1.85 16.11 -7.63
C ILE A 2 -1.07 16.25 -8.93
N GLU A 3 -0.58 17.45 -9.20
CA GLU A 3 0.25 17.73 -10.38
C GLU A 3 1.73 17.53 -10.03
N CYS A 4 2.41 16.71 -10.82
CA CYS A 4 3.85 16.47 -10.68
C CYS A 4 4.60 17.38 -11.66
N SER A 5 4.64 18.68 -11.38
CA SER A 5 5.24 19.70 -12.27
C SER A 5 6.71 19.42 -12.58
N ASP A 6 7.44 18.75 -11.69
CA ASP A 6 8.85 18.39 -11.87
C ASP A 6 9.08 17.36 -12.98
N LEU A 7 8.03 16.67 -13.41
CA LEU A 7 8.08 15.70 -14.51
C LEU A 7 7.77 16.35 -15.87
N ALA A 8 7.26 17.58 -15.88
CA ALA A 8 6.85 18.25 -17.11
C ALA A 8 8.04 18.45 -18.06
N GLY A 9 7.87 18.05 -19.32
CA GLY A 9 8.90 18.19 -20.36
C GLY A 9 10.02 17.15 -20.28
N LYS A 10 10.03 16.23 -19.30
CA LYS A 10 11.01 15.14 -19.28
C LYS A 10 10.72 14.14 -20.40
N VAL A 11 11.80 13.59 -20.98
CA VAL A 11 11.74 12.54 -22.00
C VAL A 11 11.78 11.18 -21.32
N VAL A 12 10.74 10.37 -21.57
CA VAL A 12 10.64 9.01 -21.04
C VAL A 12 11.58 8.10 -21.81
N ARG A 13 12.45 7.41 -21.07
CA ARG A 13 13.34 6.37 -21.59
C ARG A 13 12.68 4.99 -21.54
N SER A 14 12.05 4.67 -20.41
CA SER A 14 11.38 3.38 -20.20
C SER A 14 10.22 3.51 -19.23
N VAL A 15 9.18 2.69 -19.45
CA VAL A 15 8.06 2.52 -18.53
C VAL A 15 7.94 1.04 -18.21
N THR A 16 7.93 0.72 -16.92
CA THR A 16 7.77 -0.65 -16.43
C THR A 16 6.56 -0.73 -15.51
N LEU A 17 5.66 -1.66 -15.80
CA LEU A 17 4.51 -1.98 -14.97
C LEU A 17 4.78 -3.30 -14.24
N PHE A 18 4.56 -3.33 -12.94
CA PHE A 18 4.60 -4.52 -12.12
C PHE A 18 3.18 -4.81 -11.62
N GLU A 19 2.61 -5.93 -12.07
CA GLU A 19 1.24 -6.32 -11.70
C GLU A 19 1.16 -6.75 -10.22
N ASP A 20 2.21 -7.40 -9.70
CA ASP A 20 2.32 -7.91 -8.33
C ASP A 20 3.53 -7.32 -7.59
N GLY A 21 3.58 -5.99 -7.48
CA GLY A 21 4.57 -5.32 -6.62
C GLY A 21 4.36 -5.65 -5.14
N ARG A 22 5.38 -5.43 -4.30
CA ARG A 22 5.36 -5.76 -2.85
C ARG A 22 4.15 -5.19 -2.09
N TYR A 23 3.60 -4.08 -2.58
CA TYR A 23 2.48 -3.36 -1.96
C TYR A 23 1.24 -3.27 -2.86
N GLY A 24 1.23 -3.97 -4.00
CA GLY A 24 0.23 -3.86 -5.06
C GLY A 24 0.84 -3.44 -6.40
N PRO A 25 0.01 -3.11 -7.40
CA PRO A 25 0.48 -2.67 -8.71
C PRO A 25 1.36 -1.42 -8.62
N GLU A 26 2.46 -1.45 -9.36
CA GLU A 26 3.51 -0.44 -9.33
C GLU A 26 3.92 -0.04 -10.75
N ILE A 27 4.18 1.25 -10.96
CA ILE A 27 4.76 1.78 -12.19
C ILE A 27 6.08 2.49 -11.88
N ILE A 28 7.09 2.19 -12.69
CA ILE A 28 8.36 2.91 -12.72
C ILE A 28 8.51 3.56 -14.10
N ILE A 29 8.82 4.85 -14.12
CA ILE A 29 9.15 5.62 -15.32
C ILE A 29 10.59 6.10 -15.15
N ASP A 30 11.48 5.65 -16.04
CA ASP A 30 12.82 6.20 -16.12
C ASP A 30 12.89 7.27 -17.20
N PHE A 31 13.57 8.36 -16.92
CA PHE A 31 13.79 9.45 -17.85
C PHE A 31 15.21 9.42 -18.43
N GLU A 32 15.41 10.05 -19.59
CA GLU A 32 16.72 10.10 -20.25
C GLU A 32 17.78 10.86 -19.44
N ASP A 33 17.36 11.80 -18.59
CA ASP A 33 18.24 12.54 -17.69
C ASP A 33 18.76 11.70 -16.50
N GLY A 34 18.39 10.43 -16.44
CA GLY A 34 18.80 9.47 -15.41
C GLY A 34 17.94 9.49 -14.15
N SER A 35 16.96 10.38 -14.04
CA SER A 35 15.98 10.35 -12.95
C SER A 35 14.93 9.25 -13.17
N SER A 36 14.30 8.79 -12.09
CA SER A 36 13.17 7.89 -12.16
C SER A 36 12.00 8.39 -11.30
N PHE A 37 10.79 8.13 -11.77
CA PHE A 37 9.55 8.33 -11.03
C PHE A 37 8.92 6.97 -10.74
N ASN A 38 8.49 6.77 -9.50
CA ASN A 38 7.82 5.57 -9.07
C ASN A 38 6.47 5.93 -8.45
N ALA A 39 5.43 5.19 -8.84
CA ALA A 39 4.13 5.25 -8.18
C ALA A 39 3.64 3.83 -7.91
N CYS A 40 3.31 3.56 -6.65
CA CYS A 40 2.75 2.29 -6.20
C CYS A 40 1.41 2.56 -5.52
N LEU A 41 0.40 1.76 -5.83
CA LEU A 41 -0.83 1.76 -5.04
C LEU A 41 -0.58 1.00 -3.74
N GLY A 42 -0.14 1.69 -2.69
CA GLY A 42 0.07 1.09 -1.37
C GLY A 42 -1.26 0.79 -0.68
N VAL A 43 -1.83 -0.40 -0.89
CA VAL A 43 -3.06 -0.81 -0.19
C VAL A 43 -2.68 -1.43 1.15
N LYS A 44 -2.93 -0.71 2.26
CA LYS A 44 -2.87 -1.30 3.60
C LYS A 44 -4.23 -1.91 3.93
N MET A 45 -4.47 -3.16 3.54
CA MET A 45 -5.66 -3.90 3.98
C MET A 45 -5.44 -4.42 5.40
N THR A 46 -6.05 -3.80 6.40
CA THR A 46 -6.13 -4.33 7.76
C THR A 46 -7.50 -4.95 7.98
N LEU A 47 -7.56 -6.28 8.11
CA LEU A 47 -8.76 -6.95 8.60
C LEU A 47 -8.74 -6.93 10.12
N GLU A 48 -9.66 -6.17 10.71
CA GLU A 48 -9.86 -6.16 12.16
C GLU A 48 -11.03 -7.05 12.55
N ALA A 49 -10.77 -8.04 13.41
CA ALA A 49 -11.79 -8.90 13.97
C ALA A 49 -11.50 -9.14 15.45
N LYS A 50 -12.42 -8.70 16.31
CA LYS A 50 -12.36 -8.90 17.76
C LYS A 50 -13.64 -9.56 18.22
N TRP A 51 -13.52 -10.64 18.98
CA TRP A 51 -14.65 -11.23 19.68
C TRP A 51 -14.74 -10.62 21.07
N THR A 52 -15.84 -9.94 21.37
CA THR A 52 -16.07 -9.29 22.66
C THR A 52 -17.30 -9.86 23.35
N ARG A 53 -17.35 -9.72 24.68
CA ARG A 53 -18.55 -9.96 25.48
C ARG A 53 -18.86 -8.72 26.31
N ASP A 54 -20.14 -8.36 26.36
CA ASP A 54 -20.67 -7.29 27.18
C ASP A 54 -21.56 -7.90 28.28
N GLU A 55 -21.21 -7.64 29.55
CA GLU A 55 -21.96 -8.06 30.73
C GLU A 55 -22.43 -6.85 31.58
N GLY A 56 -22.65 -5.69 30.94
CA GLY A 56 -23.18 -4.49 31.61
C GLY A 56 -22.11 -3.58 32.22
N GLY A 57 -20.91 -3.55 31.61
CA GLY A 57 -19.74 -2.78 32.04
C GLY A 57 -18.82 -2.44 30.85
N GLN A 58 -17.50 -2.38 31.06
CA GLN A 58 -16.56 -2.22 29.93
C GLN A 58 -16.47 -3.55 29.14
N PRO A 59 -16.66 -3.54 27.80
CA PRO A 59 -16.60 -4.75 26.98
C PRO A 59 -15.25 -5.45 27.12
N GLN A 60 -15.28 -6.76 27.39
CA GLN A 60 -14.07 -7.57 27.47
C GLN A 60 -13.75 -8.16 26.09
N VAL A 61 -12.52 -7.97 25.62
CA VAL A 61 -12.01 -8.66 24.42
C VAL A 61 -11.70 -10.11 24.80
N LEU A 62 -12.47 -11.05 24.26
CA LEU A 62 -12.27 -12.48 24.44
C LEU A 62 -11.18 -13.02 23.52
N LYS A 63 -11.10 -12.51 22.29
CA LYS A 63 -10.07 -12.89 21.32
C LYS A 63 -9.86 -11.82 20.25
N ASP A 64 -8.60 -11.58 19.92
CA ASP A 64 -8.18 -10.71 18.84
C ASP A 64 -7.67 -11.57 17.66
N TYR A 65 -8.23 -11.36 16.48
CA TYR A 65 -7.88 -12.06 15.24
C TYR A 65 -7.16 -11.15 14.24
N THR A 66 -6.79 -9.92 14.64
CA THR A 66 -6.08 -8.96 13.80
C THR A 66 -4.62 -9.34 13.55
N THR A 67 -4.05 -10.23 14.36
CA THR A 67 -2.68 -10.72 14.24
C THR A 67 -2.65 -12.11 13.59
N PRO A 68 -1.98 -12.31 12.45
CA PRO A 68 -1.74 -13.65 11.91
C PRO A 68 -1.01 -14.51 12.93
N ALA A 69 -1.43 -15.77 13.10
CA ALA A 69 -0.83 -16.64 14.11
C ALA A 69 0.66 -16.95 13.86
N ILE A 70 1.15 -16.75 12.63
CA ILE A 70 2.54 -17.01 12.19
C ILE A 70 2.83 -16.08 10.97
N PRO A 71 4.02 -15.46 10.85
CA PRO A 71 4.37 -14.65 9.68
C PRO A 71 4.61 -15.56 8.46
N SER A 72 3.97 -15.23 7.33
CA SER A 72 4.26 -15.77 5.99
C SER A 72 5.48 -15.12 5.35
#